data_AF-A0A529PVT2-F1
#
_entry.id   AF-A0A529PVT2-F1
#
_cell.length_a   1.000
_cell.length_b   1.000
_cell.length_c   1.000
_cell.angle_alpha   90.00
_cell.angle_beta   90.00
_cell.angle_gamma   90.00
#
_symmetry.space_group_name_H-M   'P 1'
#
loop_
_entity.id
_entity.type
_entity.pdbx_description
1 polymer ?
#
loop_
_entity_poly.entity_id
_entity_poly.type
_entity_poly.pdbx_seq_one_letter_code
_entity_poly.pdbx_strand_id
1 'polypeptide(L)'
;AVERSLDIGIRPQRDVIGIRPDFEGDEVPQGGTAKFSIIAVDPNGKREDLKGAQWSLVKVERNYQWYRSNNSWNYEAVNLTKAVANGAVDLKADGEATV
;
A
#
# COMPACT_ATOMS: atom_id res chain seq x y z
N ALA A 1 33.86 22.83 -4.23
CA ALA A 1 32.49 23.35 -4.15
C ALA A 1 31.85 22.79 -2.88
N VAL A 2 31.00 23.55 -2.18
CA VAL A 2 30.28 23.09 -0.99
C VAL A 2 28.81 23.05 -1.33
N GLU A 3 28.20 21.88 -1.20
CA GLU A 3 26.77 21.67 -1.38
C GLU A 3 26.09 21.63 0.00
N ARG A 4 24.92 22.27 0.12
CA ARG A 4 24.04 22.12 1.28
C ARG A 4 22.67 21.70 0.78
N SER A 5 22.16 20.60 1.34
CA SER A 5 20.76 20.21 1.22
C SER A 5 20.02 20.62 2.49
N LEU A 6 18.74 20.96 2.35
CA LEU A 6 17.81 21.20 3.45
C LEU A 6 16.53 20.41 3.18
N ASP A 7 16.24 19.44 4.03
CA ASP A 7 14.99 18.67 3.98
C ASP A 7 13.90 19.38 4.79
N ILE A 8 12.79 19.70 4.14
CA ILE A 8 11.61 20.30 4.77
C ILE A 8 10.46 19.30 4.65
N GLY A 9 10.09 18.68 5.76
CA GLY A 9 8.96 17.74 5.81
C GLY A 9 7.62 18.46 5.72
N ILE A 10 6.73 17.98 4.85
CA ILE A 10 5.33 18.41 4.78
C ILE A 10 4.51 17.46 5.63
N ARG A 11 3.84 17.97 6.66
CA ARG A 11 2.98 17.16 7.54
C ARG A 11 1.57 17.05 6.97
N PRO A 12 0.92 15.88 7.10
CA PRO A 12 -0.49 15.76 6.80
C PRO A 12 -1.30 16.65 7.75
N GLN A 13 -2.40 17.21 7.25
CA GLN A 13 -3.32 18.06 8.04
C GLN A 13 -4.35 17.24 8.83
N ARG A 14 -4.44 15.94 8.55
CA ARG A 14 -5.41 15.00 9.12
C ARG A 14 -4.70 13.72 9.51
N ASP A 15 -5.39 12.90 10.29
CA ASP A 15 -4.92 11.59 10.67
C ASP A 15 -4.69 10.71 9.44
N VAL A 16 -3.67 9.86 9.51
CA VAL A 16 -3.23 9.00 8.42
C VAL A 16 -3.07 7.56 8.89
N ILE A 17 -3.18 6.61 7.95
CA ILE A 17 -2.89 5.20 8.20
C ILE A 17 -1.46 4.89 7.76
N GLY A 18 -0.67 4.36 8.68
CA GLY A 18 0.62 3.75 8.38
C GLY A 18 0.43 2.26 8.10
N ILE A 19 1.01 1.79 6.99
CA ILE A 19 1.01 0.36 6.63
C ILE A 19 2.47 -0.05 6.43
N ARG A 20 2.90 -1.06 7.16
CA ARG A 20 4.24 -1.65 7.02
C ARG A 20 4.12 -3.10 6.55
N PRO A 21 4.76 -3.48 5.43
CA PRO A 21 4.91 -4.88 5.09
C PRO A 21 5.85 -5.57 6.07
N ASP A 22 5.45 -6.73 6.61
CA ASP A 22 6.29 -7.53 7.51
C ASP A 22 6.96 -8.71 6.76
N PHE A 23 7.33 -8.47 5.50
CA PHE A 23 8.06 -9.41 4.64
C PHE A 23 9.30 -8.73 4.05
N GLU A 24 10.33 -9.54 3.75
CA GLU A 24 11.62 -9.06 3.23
C GLU A 24 11.60 -8.92 1.70
N GLY A 25 12.46 -8.06 1.17
CA GLY A 25 12.67 -7.93 -0.29
C GLY A 25 11.49 -7.33 -1.07
N ASP A 26 10.52 -6.74 -0.38
CA ASP A 26 9.29 -6.20 -0.96
C ASP A 26 8.44 -7.24 -1.72
N GLU A 27 8.66 -8.53 -1.45
CA GLU A 27 7.95 -9.62 -2.11
C GLU A 27 7.59 -10.77 -1.16
N VAL A 28 6.59 -11.54 -1.57
CA VAL A 28 6.15 -12.76 -0.88
C VAL A 28 6.10 -13.89 -1.91
N PRO A 29 6.55 -15.11 -1.57
CA PRO A 29 6.44 -16.25 -2.47
C PRO A 29 5.01 -16.45 -2.96
N GLN A 30 4.87 -16.96 -4.18
CA GLN A 30 3.56 -17.26 -4.74
C GLN A 30 2.80 -18.24 -3.83
N GLY A 31 1.57 -17.87 -3.46
CA GLY A 31 0.74 -18.65 -2.53
C GLY A 31 1.12 -18.50 -1.06
N GLY A 32 2.14 -17.71 -0.74
CA GLY A 32 2.50 -17.36 0.62
C GLY A 32 1.56 -16.33 1.25
N THR A 33 1.61 -16.24 2.57
CA THR A 33 0.83 -15.26 3.34
C THR A 33 1.62 -13.96 3.48
N ALA A 34 1.10 -12.87 2.92
CA ALA A 34 1.59 -11.52 3.19
C ALA A 34 1.01 -11.03 4.53
N LYS A 35 1.87 -10.50 5.40
CA LYS A 35 1.49 -9.90 6.68
C LYS A 35 1.78 -8.41 6.65
N PHE A 36 0.86 -7.63 7.19
CA PHE A 36 1.03 -6.19 7.31
C PHE A 36 0.75 -5.72 8.74
N SER A 37 1.60 -4.82 9.23
CA SER A 37 1.39 -4.09 10.47
C SER A 37 0.81 -2.71 10.17
N ILE A 38 -0.26 -2.35 10.87
CA ILE A 38 -1.05 -1.14 10.61
C ILE A 38 -1.18 -0.30 11.87
N ILE A 39 -1.06 1.02 11.71
CA ILE A 39 -1.26 2.03 12.76
C ILE A 39 -2.08 3.21 12.24
N ALA A 40 -2.79 3.90 13.14
CA ALA A 40 -3.33 5.24 12.90
C ALA A 40 -2.40 6.27 13.53
N VAL A 41 -2.18 7.39 12.85
CA VAL A 41 -1.21 8.42 13.25
C VAL A 41 -1.80 9.81 13.08
N ASP A 42 -1.71 10.64 14.12
CA ASP A 42 -2.15 12.04 14.12
C ASP A 42 -1.20 12.94 13.27
N PRO A 43 -1.60 14.19 12.96
CA PRO A 43 -0.74 15.18 12.29
C PRO A 43 0.59 15.50 13.00
N ASN A 44 0.73 15.14 14.28
CA ASN A 44 1.95 15.33 15.07
C ASN A 44 2.88 14.12 15.00
N GLY A 45 2.50 13.04 14.32
CA GLY A 45 3.26 11.80 14.23
C GLY A 45 3.06 10.85 15.42
N LYS A 46 2.05 11.09 16.26
CA LYS A 46 1.71 10.20 17.38
C LYS A 46 0.68 9.17 16.96
N ARG A 47 0.84 7.95 17.46
CA ARG A 47 -0.18 6.91 17.27
C ARG A 47 -1.46 7.27 18.01
N GLU A 48 -2.59 6.92 17.44
CA GLU A 48 -3.91 7.13 18.03
C GLU A 48 -4.78 5.87 17.93
N ASP A 49 -5.87 5.85 18.70
CA ASP A 49 -6.88 4.80 18.64
C ASP A 49 -7.82 5.05 17.45
N LEU A 50 -7.99 4.05 16.60
CA LEU A 50 -8.98 4.07 15.52
C LEU A 50 -9.75 2.76 15.49
N LYS A 51 -11.04 2.82 15.85
CA LYS A 51 -11.91 1.65 15.87
C LYS A 51 -12.52 1.38 14.49
N GLY A 52 -12.65 0.11 14.14
CA GLY A 52 -13.34 -0.34 12.94
C GLY A 52 -12.71 0.13 11.63
N ALA A 53 -11.39 0.31 11.60
CA ALA A 53 -10.66 0.66 10.39
C ALA A 53 -10.93 -0.39 9.31
N GLN A 54 -11.51 0.04 8.19
CA GLN A 54 -11.85 -0.85 7.09
C GLN A 54 -10.60 -1.10 6.24
N TRP A 55 -10.36 -2.35 5.89
CA TRP A 55 -9.28 -2.74 4.99
C TRP A 55 -9.80 -3.60 3.84
N SER A 56 -9.11 -3.52 2.71
CA SER A 56 -9.36 -4.36 1.55
C SER A 56 -8.03 -4.82 0.94
N LEU A 57 -7.93 -6.10 0.65
CA LEU A 57 -6.86 -6.68 -0.16
C LEU A 57 -7.34 -6.77 -1.60
N VAL A 58 -6.60 -6.14 -2.53
CA VAL A 58 -6.88 -6.17 -3.96
C VAL A 58 -5.73 -6.82 -4.72
N LYS A 59 -6.07 -7.68 -5.66
CA LYS A 59 -5.14 -8.26 -6.63
C LYS A 59 -5.13 -7.37 -7.86
N VAL A 60 -3.94 -6.92 -8.27
CA VAL A 60 -3.73 -6.22 -9.54
C VAL A 60 -3.20 -7.23 -10.55
N GLU A 61 -3.99 -7.48 -11.59
CA GLU A 61 -3.63 -8.37 -12.70
C GLU A 61 -3.31 -7.53 -13.92
N ARG A 62 -2.12 -7.73 -14.52
CA ARG A 62 -1.75 -7.08 -15.77
C ARG A 62 -1.93 -8.05 -16.93
N ASN A 63 -2.84 -7.73 -17.83
CA ASN A 63 -3.08 -8.47 -19.07
C ASN A 63 -2.53 -7.68 -20.26
N TYR A 64 -2.09 -8.40 -21.30
CA TYR A 64 -1.59 -7.77 -22.52
C TYR A 64 -2.56 -8.05 -23.66
N GLN A 65 -3.02 -6.99 -24.31
CA GLN A 65 -3.86 -7.08 -25.50
C GLN A 65 -2.99 -6.85 -26.72
N TRP A 66 -2.87 -7.87 -27.56
CA TRP A 66 -2.08 -7.83 -28.78
C TRP A 66 -2.99 -7.48 -29.95
N TYR A 67 -2.56 -6.55 -30.79
CA TYR A 67 -3.26 -6.17 -32.01
C TYR A 67 -2.30 -5.93 -33.15
N ARG A 68 -2.79 -6.08 -34.38
CA ARG A 68 -2.02 -5.84 -35.59
C ARG A 68 -2.42 -4.52 -36.22
N SER A 69 -1.45 -3.65 -36.48
CA SER A 69 -1.65 -2.36 -37.16
C SER A 69 -0.44 -2.07 -38.03
N ASN A 70 -0.65 -1.50 -39.23
CA ASN A 70 0.42 -1.16 -40.18
C ASN A 70 1.43 -2.30 -40.43
N ASN A 71 0.92 -3.54 -40.57
CA ASN A 71 1.69 -4.76 -40.75
C ASN A 71 2.65 -5.15 -39.59
N SER A 72 2.52 -4.50 -38.42
CA SER A 72 3.30 -4.79 -37.21
C SER A 72 2.39 -5.28 -36.08
N TRP A 73 2.93 -6.13 -35.21
CA TRP A 73 2.30 -6.49 -33.94
C TRP A 73 2.59 -5.43 -32.89
N ASN A 74 1.54 -4.99 -32.21
CA ASN A 74 1.59 -4.05 -31.09
C ASN A 74 0.91 -4.67 -29.88
N TYR A 75 1.20 -4.13 -28.69
CA TYR A 75 0.54 -4.55 -27.47
C TYR A 75 0.21 -3.35 -26.58
N GLU A 76 -0.87 -3.50 -25.82
CA GLU A 76 -1.24 -2.59 -24.74
C GLU A 76 -1.37 -3.37 -23.44
N ALA A 77 -0.83 -2.81 -22.36
CA ALA A 77 -0.96 -3.39 -21.03
C ALA A 77 -2.23 -2.85 -20.37
N VAL A 78 -3.11 -3.76 -19.97
CA VAL A 78 -4.36 -3.46 -19.28
C VAL A 78 -4.27 -4.00 -17.87
N ASN A 79 -4.33 -3.10 -16.88
CA ASN A 79 -4.39 -3.48 -15.47
C ASN A 79 -5.86 -3.68 -15.05
N LEU A 80 -6.15 -4.81 -14.43
CA LEU A 80 -7.42 -5.12 -13.80
C LEU A 80 -7.22 -5.25 -12.29
N THR A 81 -8.08 -4.62 -11.51
CA THR A 81 -8.07 -4.74 -10.05
C THR A 81 -9.23 -5.62 -9.61
N LYS A 82 -8.95 -6.67 -8.83
CA LYS A 82 -9.95 -7.59 -8.28
C LYS A 82 -9.87 -7.60 -6.76
N ALA A 83 -11.00 -7.46 -6.08
CA ALA A 83 -11.06 -7.63 -4.63
C ALA A 83 -10.78 -9.10 -4.24
N VAL A 84 -9.92 -9.29 -3.25
CA VAL A 84 -9.52 -10.61 -2.73
C VAL A 84 -10.11 -10.85 -1.36
N ALA A 85 -9.96 -9.88 -0.46
CA ALA A 85 -10.47 -9.94 0.90
C ALA A 85 -10.77 -8.52 1.41
N ASN A 86 -11.56 -8.43 2.46
CA ASN A 86 -11.81 -7.19 3.19
C ASN A 86 -12.16 -7.52 4.64
N GLY A 87 -12.10 -6.52 5.51
CA GLY A 87 -12.46 -6.66 6.91
C GLY A 87 -12.36 -5.35 7.68
N ALA A 88 -12.52 -5.45 8.99
CA ALA A 88 -12.36 -4.35 9.93
C ALA A 88 -11.31 -4.72 10.98
N VAL A 89 -10.54 -3.74 11.42
CA VAL A 89 -9.54 -3.90 12.49
C VAL A 89 -9.56 -2.70 13.42
N ASP A 90 -9.42 -2.94 14.72
CA ASP A 90 -9.24 -1.89 15.71
C ASP A 90 -7.74 -1.59 15.85
N LEU A 91 -7.36 -0.34 15.63
CA LEU A 91 -6.01 0.17 15.81
C LEU A 91 -5.94 0.85 17.18
N LYS A 92 -4.87 0.57 17.93
CA LYS A 92 -4.64 1.16 19.24
C LYS A 92 -3.34 1.97 19.24
N ALA A 93 -3.31 3.03 20.02
CA ALA A 93 -2.15 3.89 20.18
C ALA A 93 -0.94 3.16 20.80
N ASP A 94 -1.18 2.11 21.58
CA ASP A 94 -0.17 1.35 22.32
C ASP A 94 0.49 0.22 21.51
N GLY A 95 0.06 -0.03 20.27
CA GLY A 95 0.49 -1.18 19.50
C GLY A 95 0.34 -1.01 18.00
N GLU A 96 0.56 -2.11 17.29
CA GLU A 96 0.28 -2.25 15.86
C GLU A 96 -0.77 -3.36 15.72
N ALA A 97 -1.68 -3.21 14.78
CA ALA A 97 -2.60 -4.28 14.42
C ALA A 97 -2.04 -5.03 13.21
N THR A 98 -2.25 -6.35 13.16
CA THR A 98 -1.81 -7.19 12.05
C THR A 98 -3.01 -7.67 11.24
N VAL A 99 -2.87 -7.62 9.92
CA VAL A 99 -3.81 -8.20 8.95
C VAL A 99 -3.07 -9.08 7.94
#